data_AF-A0A2H0YD68-F1
#
_entry.id   AF-A0A2H0YD68-F1
#
_cell.length_a   1.000
_cell.length_b   1.000
_cell.length_c   1.000
_cell.angle_alpha   90.00
_cell.angle_beta   90.00
_cell.angle_gamma   90.00
#
_symmetry.space_group_name_H-M   'P 1'
#
loop_
_entity.id
_entity.type
_entity.pdbx_description
1 polymer ?
#
loop_
_entity_poly.entity_id
_entity_poly.type
_entity_poly.pdbx_seq_one_letter_code
_entity_poly.pdbx_strand_id
1 'polypeptide(L)'
;MAPRILQQLTPRATRSGLIRYDPEKIHDLLAEPLIVVALHENGFIGIEKLGRFIKSNGKRIPSADLLAKKGGKLLGIEVKTIRMENNPKPVPGKVMGNSHIPYWWGNMFLNNAIIKIEDKKQRVLKQLKNTREHFNCDLTMLVLYNRRLGPSTLMQQDSYLRELRTIKSKYNEIDLFMVRDYFGYVVFYPSLP
;
A
#
# COMPACT_ATOMS: atom_id res chain seq x y z
N MET A 1 -41.94 23.41 18.30
CA MET A 1 -40.59 23.72 18.83
C MET A 1 -39.77 22.44 18.82
N ALA A 2 -38.71 22.38 18.01
CA ALA A 2 -37.85 21.21 17.89
C ALA A 2 -36.78 21.19 19.00
N PRO A 3 -36.41 20.02 19.57
CA PRO A 3 -35.28 19.94 20.48
C PRO A 3 -33.95 20.00 19.71
N ARG A 4 -33.05 20.84 20.24
CA ARG A 4 -31.69 21.07 19.74
C ARG A 4 -30.90 19.77 19.69
N ILE A 5 -30.39 19.47 18.50
CA ILE A 5 -29.39 18.45 18.22
C ILE A 5 -28.14 18.75 19.06
N LEU A 6 -27.79 17.80 19.93
CA LEU A 6 -26.44 17.66 20.50
C LEU A 6 -25.46 17.52 19.34
N GLN A 7 -24.83 18.62 18.94
CA GLN A 7 -23.60 18.55 18.16
C GLN A 7 -22.56 17.84 19.04
N GLN A 8 -22.39 16.55 18.82
CA GLN A 8 -21.21 15.83 19.27
C GLN A 8 -20.00 16.49 18.59
N LEU A 9 -19.29 17.29 19.37
CA LEU A 9 -17.96 17.78 19.04
C LEU A 9 -17.08 16.55 18.78
N THR A 10 -16.86 16.23 17.51
CA THR A 10 -15.88 15.22 17.13
C THR A 10 -14.52 15.74 17.57
N PRO A 11 -13.79 15.02 18.45
CA PRO A 11 -12.48 15.46 18.88
C PRO A 11 -11.58 15.55 17.65
N ARG A 12 -10.95 16.71 17.43
CA ARG A 12 -9.81 16.80 16.50
C ARG A 12 -8.84 15.70 16.86
N ALA A 13 -8.59 14.78 15.93
CA ALA A 13 -7.77 13.59 16.16
C ALA A 13 -6.33 13.98 16.56
N THR A 14 -6.08 14.12 17.85
CA THR A 14 -4.75 14.21 18.42
C THR A 14 -4.08 12.84 18.37
N ARG A 15 -2.74 12.79 18.31
CA ARG A 15 -1.95 11.54 18.31
C ARG A 15 -2.34 10.59 19.46
N SER A 16 -2.70 11.16 20.61
CA SER A 16 -3.19 10.43 21.79
C SER A 16 -4.59 9.84 21.63
N GLY A 17 -5.48 10.48 20.86
CA GLY A 17 -6.80 9.94 20.51
C GLY A 17 -6.72 8.76 19.54
N LEU A 18 -5.73 8.73 18.64
CA LEU A 18 -5.55 7.64 17.67
C LEU A 18 -5.22 6.31 18.36
N ILE A 19 -4.37 6.33 19.39
CA ILE A 19 -3.93 5.11 20.09
C ILE A 19 -5.08 4.50 20.91
N ARG A 20 -5.95 5.32 21.50
CA ARG A 20 -7.02 4.83 22.39
C ARG A 20 -8.24 4.26 21.66
N TYR A 21 -8.59 4.77 20.49
CA TYR A 21 -9.87 4.45 19.85
C TYR A 21 -9.74 3.65 18.54
N ASP A 22 -8.55 3.63 17.94
CA ASP A 22 -8.28 2.87 16.72
C ASP A 22 -6.77 2.54 16.68
N PRO A 23 -6.29 1.67 17.58
CA PRO A 23 -4.86 1.41 17.74
C PRO A 23 -4.19 0.96 16.44
N GLU A 24 -4.95 0.39 15.51
CA GLU A 24 -4.46 -0.01 14.20
C GLU A 24 -4.09 1.14 13.27
N LYS A 25 -4.58 2.36 13.51
CA LYS A 25 -4.11 3.54 12.80
C LYS A 25 -2.63 3.82 13.05
N ILE A 26 -2.03 3.24 14.09
CA ILE A 26 -0.57 3.27 14.26
C ILE A 26 0.13 2.61 13.06
N HIS A 27 -0.44 1.56 12.47
CA HIS A 27 0.14 0.92 11.29
C HIS A 27 0.02 1.80 10.04
N ASP A 28 -0.99 2.68 9.96
CA ASP A 28 -1.06 3.66 8.87
C ASP A 28 0.04 4.74 9.03
N LEU A 29 0.38 5.10 10.27
CA LEU A 29 1.47 6.04 10.56
C LEU A 29 2.86 5.41 10.36
N LEU A 30 3.01 4.12 10.69
CA LEU A 30 4.28 3.40 10.62
C LEU A 30 4.55 2.74 9.27
N ALA A 31 3.54 2.58 8.41
CA ALA A 31 3.68 1.93 7.11
C ALA A 31 4.85 2.49 6.31
N GLU A 32 4.88 3.81 6.12
CA GLU A 32 5.92 4.46 5.33
C GLU A 32 7.33 4.31 5.95
N PRO A 33 7.57 4.64 7.24
CA PRO A 33 8.86 4.35 7.88
C PRO A 33 9.30 2.90 7.76
N LEU A 34 8.40 1.93 7.95
CA LEU A 34 8.71 0.52 7.80
C LEU A 34 9.05 0.15 6.36
N ILE A 35 8.37 0.73 5.36
CA ILE A 35 8.73 0.52 3.96
C ILE A 35 10.11 1.10 3.67
N VAL A 36 10.45 2.30 4.16
CA VAL A 36 11.78 2.90 3.97
C VAL A 36 12.87 1.99 4.54
N VAL A 37 12.67 1.46 5.75
CA VAL A 37 13.61 0.51 6.38
C VAL A 37 13.75 -0.76 5.53
N ALA A 38 12.65 -1.36 5.09
CA ALA A 38 12.72 -2.56 4.24
C ALA A 38 13.42 -2.30 2.91
N LEU A 39 13.17 -1.15 2.28
CA LEU A 39 13.86 -0.77 1.05
C LEU A 39 15.37 -0.68 1.30
N HIS A 40 15.79 -0.01 2.37
CA HIS A 40 17.21 0.10 2.73
C HIS A 40 17.85 -1.27 3.00
N GLU A 41 17.20 -2.12 3.79
CA GLU A 41 17.65 -3.49 4.08
C GLU A 41 17.76 -4.36 2.82
N ASN A 42 17.00 -4.04 1.77
CA ASN A 42 17.01 -4.74 0.49
C ASN A 42 17.87 -4.02 -0.58
N GLY A 43 18.84 -3.19 -0.16
CA GLY A 43 19.86 -2.61 -1.02
C GLY A 43 19.42 -1.40 -1.84
N PHE A 44 18.29 -0.79 -1.49
CA PHE A 44 17.92 0.52 -2.05
C PHE A 44 18.68 1.64 -1.32
N ILE A 45 19.15 2.63 -2.08
CA ILE A 45 19.90 3.77 -1.57
C ILE A 45 19.27 5.09 -2.05
N GLY A 46 19.59 6.19 -1.37
CA GLY A 46 19.08 7.51 -1.73
C GLY A 46 17.56 7.59 -1.69
N ILE A 47 16.94 6.99 -0.66
CA ILE A 47 15.48 6.96 -0.52
C ILE A 47 15.00 8.36 -0.14
N GLU A 48 14.22 8.99 -1.01
CA GLU A 48 13.71 10.35 -0.84
C GLU A 48 12.19 10.35 -0.78
N LYS A 49 11.62 11.08 0.20
CA LYS A 49 10.17 11.30 0.28
C LYS A 49 9.76 12.40 -0.68
N LEU A 50 8.84 12.07 -1.59
CA LEU A 50 8.24 13.06 -2.48
C LEU A 50 7.06 13.77 -1.81
N GLY A 51 6.89 15.04 -2.17
CA GLY A 51 5.66 15.76 -1.88
C GLY A 51 4.48 15.14 -2.63
N ARG A 52 3.25 15.31 -2.12
CA ARG A 52 2.03 14.76 -2.76
C ARG A 52 1.81 15.19 -4.21
N PHE A 53 2.42 16.31 -4.61
CA PHE A 53 2.26 16.88 -5.94
C PHE A 53 3.60 17.38 -6.45
N ILE A 54 3.85 17.12 -7.73
CA ILE A 54 4.89 17.76 -8.51
C ILE A 54 4.35 19.08 -9.05
N LYS A 55 5.17 20.13 -9.00
CA LYS A 55 4.88 21.41 -9.66
C LYS A 55 5.51 21.39 -11.04
N SER A 56 4.70 21.37 -12.09
CA SER A 56 5.17 21.40 -13.48
C SER A 56 4.34 22.41 -14.27
N ASN A 57 5.01 23.40 -14.87
CA ASN A 57 4.40 24.46 -15.69
C ASN A 57 3.15 25.10 -15.05
N GLY A 58 3.26 25.48 -13.77
CA GLY A 58 2.17 26.09 -13.00
C GLY A 58 1.04 25.13 -12.60
N LYS A 59 1.08 23.86 -13.03
CA LYS A 59 0.10 22.83 -12.67
C LYS A 59 0.62 21.94 -11.55
N ARG A 60 -0.29 21.46 -10.71
CA ARG A 60 -0.02 20.45 -9.67
C ARG A 60 -0.44 19.10 -10.19
N ILE A 61 0.52 18.22 -10.43
CA ILE A 61 0.25 16.84 -10.86
C ILE A 61 0.49 15.89 -9.68
N PRO A 62 -0.33 14.84 -9.50
CA PRO A 62 -0.11 13.84 -8.45
C PRO A 62 1.25 13.18 -8.60
N SER A 63 1.98 13.08 -7.48
CA SER A 63 3.29 12.41 -7.39
C SER A 63 3.16 11.07 -6.67
N ALA A 64 4.11 10.17 -6.94
CA ALA A 64 4.32 8.98 -6.15
C ALA A 64 4.86 9.35 -4.75
N ASP A 65 4.92 8.36 -3.88
CA ASP A 65 5.35 8.55 -2.49
C ASP A 65 6.86 8.73 -2.33
N LEU A 66 7.70 7.96 -3.05
CA LEU A 66 9.15 7.94 -2.84
C LEU A 66 9.92 7.90 -4.17
N LEU A 67 11.19 8.31 -4.12
CA LEU A 67 12.24 7.90 -5.06
C LEU A 67 13.26 7.03 -4.34
N ALA A 68 13.87 6.07 -5.04
CA ALA A 68 15.03 5.35 -4.54
C ALA A 68 15.86 4.78 -5.69
N LYS A 69 17.12 4.48 -5.44
CA LYS A 69 18.01 3.82 -6.41
C LYS A 69 18.31 2.38 -6.02
N LYS A 70 18.36 1.48 -7.00
CA LYS A 70 18.86 0.11 -6.82
C LYS A 70 19.53 -0.37 -8.11
N GLY A 71 20.73 -0.93 -8.00
CA GLY A 71 21.49 -1.43 -9.15
C GLY A 71 21.70 -0.36 -10.24
N GLY A 72 21.95 0.90 -9.84
CA GLY A 72 22.10 2.04 -10.75
C GLY A 72 20.80 2.60 -11.34
N LYS A 73 19.66 1.91 -11.18
CA LYS A 73 18.36 2.37 -11.67
C LYS A 73 17.65 3.24 -10.65
N LEU A 74 17.04 4.34 -11.09
CA LEU A 74 16.15 5.18 -10.30
C LEU A 74 14.71 4.67 -10.41
N LEU A 75 14.04 4.54 -9.27
CA LEU A 75 12.66 4.05 -9.17
C LEU A 75 11.75 5.12 -8.61
N GLY A 76 10.60 5.30 -9.27
CA GLY A 76 9.43 5.98 -8.69
C GLY A 76 8.56 4.97 -7.93
N ILE A 77 8.31 5.21 -6.65
CA ILE A 77 7.71 4.22 -5.75
C ILE A 77 6.43 4.77 -5.13
N GLU A 78 5.31 4.07 -5.30
CA GLU A 78 4.05 4.38 -4.62
C GLU A 78 3.79 3.37 -3.51
N VAL A 79 3.38 3.83 -2.32
CA VAL A 79 3.10 2.96 -1.18
C VAL A 79 1.60 2.89 -0.94
N LYS A 80 1.05 1.68 -0.81
CA LYS A 80 -0.35 1.45 -0.49
C LYS A 80 -0.48 0.45 0.64
N THR A 81 -1.29 0.80 1.63
CA THR A 81 -1.66 -0.13 2.70
C THR A 81 -2.86 -0.97 2.27
N ILE A 82 -2.76 -2.27 2.48
CA ILE A 82 -3.81 -3.25 2.23
C ILE A 82 -4.45 -3.67 3.54
N ARG A 83 -5.78 -3.73 3.55
CA ARG A 83 -6.59 -4.34 4.62
C ARG A 83 -7.30 -5.53 4.02
N MET A 84 -6.84 -6.72 4.31
CA MET A 84 -7.37 -7.96 3.71
C MET A 84 -8.87 -8.13 3.97
N GLU A 85 -9.31 -7.72 5.15
CA GLU A 85 -10.67 -7.82 5.69
C GLU A 85 -11.69 -6.85 5.09
N ASN A 86 -11.30 -5.97 4.17
CA ASN A 86 -12.20 -4.90 3.74
C ASN A 86 -13.26 -5.33 2.72
N ASN A 87 -13.12 -6.48 2.06
CA ASN A 87 -14.07 -6.94 1.05
C ASN A 87 -14.25 -8.47 1.04
N PRO A 88 -15.42 -8.96 1.49
CA PRO A 88 -16.49 -8.22 2.16
C PRO A 88 -16.06 -7.71 3.55
N LYS A 89 -16.63 -6.59 4.02
CA LYS A 89 -16.41 -6.08 5.38
C LYS A 89 -16.85 -7.13 6.42
N PRO A 90 -16.16 -7.24 7.57
CA PRO A 90 -16.59 -8.12 8.65
C PRO A 90 -17.98 -7.74 9.16
N VAL A 91 -18.83 -8.74 9.34
CA VAL A 91 -20.06 -8.60 10.12
C VAL A 91 -19.75 -9.01 11.56
N PRO A 92 -20.05 -8.17 12.58
CA PRO A 92 -19.80 -8.52 13.97
C PRO A 92 -20.37 -9.90 14.32
N GLY A 93 -19.58 -10.75 14.99
CA GLY A 93 -19.98 -12.10 15.38
C GLY A 93 -19.92 -13.16 14.27
N LYS A 94 -19.54 -12.80 13.04
CA LYS A 94 -19.28 -13.76 11.95
C LYS A 94 -17.79 -13.85 11.67
N VAL A 95 -17.27 -15.09 11.57
CA VAL A 95 -15.91 -15.33 11.08
C VAL A 95 -15.83 -14.80 9.64
N MET A 96 -14.83 -13.95 9.37
CA MET A 96 -14.61 -13.46 8.02
C MET A 96 -14.01 -14.55 7.16
N GLY A 97 -14.81 -15.00 6.21
CA GLY A 97 -14.42 -16.02 5.26
C GLY A 97 -14.29 -17.41 5.88
N ASN A 98 -14.08 -18.38 5.01
CA ASN A 98 -13.84 -19.74 5.43
C ASN A 98 -12.33 -19.96 5.50
N SER A 99 -11.74 -19.81 6.69
CA SER A 99 -10.31 -20.05 6.93
C SER A 99 -9.87 -21.49 6.60
N HIS A 100 -10.82 -22.42 6.45
CA HIS A 100 -10.58 -23.78 5.99
C HIS A 100 -10.41 -23.88 4.46
N ILE A 101 -10.63 -22.82 3.70
CA ILE A 101 -10.36 -22.78 2.25
C ILE A 101 -8.92 -22.27 2.04
N PRO A 102 -7.97 -23.12 1.61
CA PRO A 102 -6.54 -22.78 1.55
C PRO A 102 -6.19 -21.54 0.71
N TYR A 103 -7.05 -21.16 -0.23
CA TYR A 103 -6.81 -20.07 -1.19
C TYR A 103 -7.59 -18.78 -0.90
N TRP A 104 -8.37 -18.73 0.18
CA TRP A 104 -9.20 -17.57 0.50
C TRP A 104 -8.37 -16.29 0.68
N TRP A 105 -7.24 -16.40 1.37
CA TRP A 105 -6.40 -15.24 1.70
C TRP A 105 -5.70 -14.66 0.47
N GLY A 106 -5.23 -15.51 -0.46
CA GLY A 106 -4.66 -15.05 -1.73
C GLY A 106 -5.65 -14.20 -2.53
N ASN A 107 -6.88 -14.70 -2.68
CA ASN A 107 -7.96 -13.96 -3.35
C ASN A 107 -8.28 -12.62 -2.67
N MET A 108 -8.32 -12.58 -1.33
CA MET A 108 -8.54 -11.32 -0.61
C MET A 108 -7.40 -10.33 -0.84
N PHE A 109 -6.15 -10.78 -0.81
CA PHE A 109 -4.99 -9.95 -1.12
C PHE A 109 -5.08 -9.38 -2.53
N LEU A 110 -5.29 -10.27 -3.51
CA LEU A 110 -5.42 -9.92 -4.93
C LEU A 110 -6.51 -8.86 -5.13
N ASN A 111 -7.71 -9.09 -4.62
CA ASN A 111 -8.84 -8.19 -4.77
C ASN A 111 -8.56 -6.83 -4.13
N ASN A 112 -8.00 -6.80 -2.92
CA ASN A 112 -7.69 -5.53 -2.27
C ASN A 112 -6.57 -4.78 -2.98
N ALA A 113 -5.54 -5.47 -3.49
CA ALA A 113 -4.49 -4.85 -4.29
C ALA A 113 -5.06 -4.22 -5.58
N ILE A 114 -5.90 -4.97 -6.31
CA ILE A 114 -6.60 -4.48 -7.51
C ILE A 114 -7.43 -3.24 -7.20
N ILE A 115 -8.22 -3.26 -6.12
CA ILE A 115 -9.01 -2.11 -5.70
C ILE A 115 -8.12 -0.90 -5.44
N LYS A 116 -6.95 -1.07 -4.80
CA LYS A 116 -6.02 0.06 -4.56
C LYS A 116 -5.46 0.64 -5.86
N ILE A 117 -5.21 -0.20 -6.86
CA ILE A 117 -4.71 0.23 -8.17
C ILE A 117 -5.82 0.98 -8.93
N GLU A 118 -7.05 0.46 -8.92
CA GLU A 118 -8.19 1.01 -9.67
C GLU A 118 -8.87 2.20 -8.98
N ASP A 119 -8.69 2.36 -7.66
CA ASP A 119 -9.32 3.43 -6.87
C ASP A 119 -9.08 4.83 -7.46
N LYS A 120 -10.10 5.68 -7.32
CA LYS A 120 -10.10 7.09 -7.75
C LYS A 120 -9.65 7.26 -9.21
N LYS A 121 -10.21 6.45 -10.11
CA LYS A 121 -9.89 6.46 -11.55
C LYS A 121 -8.39 6.24 -11.78
N GLN A 122 -7.87 5.15 -11.19
CA GLN A 122 -6.48 4.71 -11.33
C GLN A 122 -5.45 5.75 -10.90
N ARG A 123 -5.66 6.35 -9.72
CA ARG A 123 -4.77 7.41 -9.22
C ARG A 123 -3.33 6.93 -9.05
N VAL A 124 -3.13 5.69 -8.60
CA VAL A 124 -1.80 5.07 -8.42
C VAL A 124 -1.01 5.06 -9.72
N LEU A 125 -1.65 4.62 -10.81
CA LEU A 125 -1.01 4.57 -12.13
C LEU A 125 -0.60 5.96 -12.61
N LYS A 126 -1.45 6.96 -12.37
CA LYS A 126 -1.12 8.36 -12.69
C LYS A 126 0.05 8.90 -11.86
N GLN A 127 0.08 8.61 -10.56
CA GLN A 127 1.18 9.03 -9.67
C GLN A 127 2.51 8.43 -10.12
N LEU A 128 2.54 7.12 -10.40
CA LEU A 128 3.73 6.43 -10.90
C LEU A 128 4.18 6.97 -12.26
N LYS A 129 3.25 7.11 -13.21
CA LYS A 129 3.53 7.67 -14.55
C LYS A 129 4.11 9.09 -14.47
N ASN A 130 3.44 10.00 -13.75
CA ASN A 130 3.91 11.39 -13.61
C ASN A 130 5.29 11.47 -12.95
N THR A 131 5.54 10.62 -11.95
CA THR A 131 6.84 10.58 -11.26
C THR A 131 7.93 10.08 -12.19
N ARG A 132 7.64 9.02 -12.95
CA ARG A 132 8.56 8.47 -13.95
C ARG A 132 8.97 9.53 -14.97
N GLU A 133 7.97 10.21 -15.54
CA GLU A 133 8.20 11.25 -16.57
C GLU A 133 8.91 12.48 -16.00
N HIS A 134 8.54 12.94 -14.80
CA HIS A 134 9.11 14.17 -14.24
C HIS A 134 10.55 14.00 -13.73
N PHE A 135 10.84 12.87 -13.09
CA PHE A 135 12.15 12.60 -12.49
C PHE A 135 13.04 11.69 -13.35
N ASN A 136 12.61 11.37 -14.58
CA ASN A 136 13.30 10.45 -15.49
C ASN A 136 13.64 9.10 -14.81
N CYS A 137 12.65 8.50 -14.12
CA CYS A 137 12.87 7.20 -13.48
C CYS A 137 12.99 6.10 -14.54
N ASP A 138 13.92 5.16 -14.30
CA ASP A 138 14.08 3.98 -15.14
C ASP A 138 12.88 3.04 -14.98
N LEU A 139 12.42 2.86 -13.74
CA LEU A 139 11.37 1.92 -13.36
C LEU A 139 10.36 2.55 -12.39
N THR A 140 9.21 1.90 -12.28
CA THR A 140 8.16 2.19 -11.31
C THR A 140 7.91 1.00 -10.41
N MET A 141 7.61 1.25 -9.14
CA MET A 141 7.31 0.19 -8.18
C MET A 141 6.06 0.51 -7.35
N LEU A 142 5.16 -0.47 -7.23
CA LEU A 142 4.07 -0.41 -6.26
C LEU A 142 4.42 -1.24 -5.04
N VAL A 143 4.46 -0.59 -3.88
CA VAL A 143 4.66 -1.26 -2.58
C VAL A 143 3.32 -1.47 -1.90
N LEU A 144 3.02 -2.71 -1.55
CA LEU A 144 1.82 -3.14 -0.86
C LEU A 144 2.15 -3.56 0.57
N TYR A 145 1.75 -2.75 1.55
CA TYR A 145 1.94 -3.06 2.96
C TYR A 145 0.71 -3.78 3.53
N ASN A 146 0.82 -5.08 3.80
CA ASN A 146 -0.23 -5.87 4.45
C ASN A 146 -0.15 -5.72 5.96
N ARG A 147 -1.05 -4.92 6.52
CA ARG A 147 -0.92 -4.40 7.89
C ARG A 147 -1.60 -5.25 8.98
N ARG A 148 -2.13 -6.44 8.66
CA ARG A 148 -2.94 -7.25 9.59
C ARG A 148 -2.25 -8.57 9.92
N LEU A 149 -2.10 -8.85 11.22
CA LEU A 149 -1.46 -10.06 11.75
C LEU A 149 -2.09 -11.35 11.20
N GLY A 150 -3.40 -11.54 11.39
CA GLY A 150 -4.08 -12.79 11.01
C GLY A 150 -3.91 -13.17 9.53
N PRO A 151 -4.33 -12.33 8.58
CA PRO A 151 -4.11 -12.58 7.15
C PRO A 151 -2.64 -12.75 6.76
N SER A 152 -1.71 -12.05 7.43
CA SER A 152 -0.27 -12.19 7.18
C SER A 152 0.26 -13.55 7.64
N THR A 153 -0.22 -14.09 8.77
CA THR A 153 0.19 -15.43 9.26
C THR A 153 -0.17 -16.57 8.29
N LEU A 154 -1.14 -16.34 7.40
CA LEU A 154 -1.72 -17.40 6.55
C LEU A 154 -1.21 -17.32 5.11
N MET A 155 -0.46 -16.28 4.75
CA MET A 155 0.11 -16.08 3.42
C MET A 155 1.61 -16.35 3.44
N GLN A 156 2.03 -17.43 2.78
CA GLN A 156 3.45 -17.72 2.55
C GLN A 156 3.99 -16.92 1.35
N GLN A 157 5.32 -16.89 1.20
CA GLN A 157 6.03 -16.28 0.08
C GLN A 157 5.42 -16.63 -1.28
N ASP A 158 5.26 -17.92 -1.53
CA ASP A 158 4.78 -18.43 -2.81
C ASP A 158 3.33 -18.03 -3.10
N SER A 159 2.51 -17.87 -2.04
CA SER A 159 1.17 -17.32 -2.16
C SER A 159 1.22 -15.87 -2.63
N TYR A 160 2.06 -15.02 -2.01
CA TYR A 160 2.21 -13.64 -2.48
C TYR A 160 2.74 -13.57 -3.92
N LEU A 161 3.76 -14.36 -4.26
CA LEU A 161 4.33 -14.38 -5.61
C LEU A 161 3.29 -14.76 -6.67
N ARG A 162 2.44 -15.75 -6.38
CA ARG A 162 1.34 -16.17 -7.26
C ARG A 162 0.35 -15.02 -7.51
N GLU A 163 -0.08 -14.34 -6.45
CA GLU A 163 -1.00 -13.21 -6.60
C GLU A 163 -0.36 -12.02 -7.31
N LEU A 164 0.90 -11.71 -7.00
CA LEU A 164 1.65 -10.63 -7.67
C LEU A 164 1.85 -10.91 -9.15
N ARG A 165 2.03 -12.18 -9.56
CA ARG A 165 2.06 -12.58 -10.97
C ARG A 165 0.75 -12.25 -11.67
N THR A 166 -0.38 -12.58 -11.04
CA THR A 166 -1.71 -12.23 -11.56
C THR A 166 -1.86 -10.71 -11.69
N ILE A 167 -1.50 -9.94 -10.66
CA ILE A 167 -1.56 -8.47 -10.69
C ILE A 167 -0.69 -7.91 -11.82
N LYS A 168 0.56 -8.35 -11.95
CA LYS A 168 1.50 -7.87 -12.98
C LYS A 168 1.02 -8.18 -14.40
N SER A 169 0.34 -9.31 -14.61
CA SER A 169 -0.25 -9.62 -15.92
C SER A 169 -1.37 -8.64 -16.31
N LYS A 170 -2.10 -8.09 -15.32
CA LYS A 170 -3.19 -7.12 -15.53
C LYS A 170 -2.69 -5.68 -15.62
N TYR A 171 -1.64 -5.33 -14.88
CA TYR A 171 -1.06 -3.98 -14.83
C TYR A 171 0.40 -4.03 -15.28
N ASN A 172 0.60 -4.18 -16.59
CA ASN A 172 1.93 -4.33 -17.17
C ASN A 172 2.77 -3.05 -17.09
N GLU A 173 2.13 -1.89 -16.93
CA GLU A 173 2.74 -0.57 -16.79
C GLU A 173 3.48 -0.34 -15.46
N ILE A 174 3.20 -1.14 -14.43
CA ILE A 174 3.95 -1.11 -13.18
C ILE A 174 5.12 -2.08 -13.31
N ASP A 175 6.36 -1.58 -13.30
CA ASP A 175 7.52 -2.43 -13.59
C ASP A 175 7.77 -3.47 -12.48
N LEU A 176 7.60 -3.07 -11.21
CA LEU A 176 7.91 -3.87 -10.03
C LEU A 176 6.81 -3.78 -8.97
N PHE A 177 6.66 -4.85 -8.20
CA PHE A 177 5.86 -4.89 -6.99
C PHE A 177 6.73 -5.30 -5.82
N MET A 178 6.44 -4.72 -4.67
CA MET A 178 6.98 -5.15 -3.39
C MET A 178 5.82 -5.38 -2.43
N VAL A 179 5.85 -6.47 -1.69
CA VAL A 179 4.98 -6.69 -0.53
C VAL A 179 5.83 -6.65 0.71
N ARG A 180 5.36 -5.94 1.74
CA ARG A 180 5.81 -6.13 3.12
C ARG A 180 4.60 -6.52 3.95
N ASP A 181 4.70 -7.61 4.68
CA ASP A 181 3.61 -8.04 5.58
C ASP A 181 3.82 -7.56 7.02
N TYR A 182 2.90 -7.97 7.90
CA TYR A 182 2.93 -7.61 9.30
C TYR A 182 4.18 -8.10 10.04
N PHE A 183 4.72 -9.27 9.68
CA PHE A 183 5.91 -9.85 10.32
C PHE A 183 7.22 -9.31 9.74
N GLY A 184 7.14 -8.39 8.78
CA GLY A 184 8.31 -7.87 8.08
C GLY A 184 8.80 -8.79 6.97
N TYR A 185 7.99 -9.75 6.55
CA TYR A 185 8.28 -10.57 5.40
C TYR A 185 8.19 -9.72 4.12
N VAL A 186 9.22 -9.76 3.29
CA VAL A 186 9.34 -8.92 2.08
C VAL A 186 9.40 -9.79 0.84
N VAL A 187 8.56 -9.48 -0.16
CA VAL A 187 8.53 -10.15 -1.46
C VAL A 187 8.66 -9.12 -2.56
N PHE A 188 9.51 -9.39 -3.55
CA PHE A 188 9.58 -8.60 -4.78
C PHE A 188 9.08 -9.41 -5.97
N TYR A 189 8.36 -8.76 -6.87
CA TYR A 189 7.94 -9.36 -8.14
C TYR A 189 7.90 -8.34 -9.30
N PRO A 190 8.54 -8.62 -10.45
CA PRO A 190 9.54 -9.68 -10.65
C PRO A 190 10.69 -9.60 -9.64
N SER A 191 11.42 -10.71 -9.47
CA SER A 191 12.59 -10.74 -8.59
C SER A 191 13.60 -9.67 -9.03
N LEU A 192 14.11 -8.90 -8.07
CA LEU A 192 15.18 -7.96 -8.33
C LEU A 192 16.51 -8.70 -8.41
N PRO A 193 17.40 -8.33 -9.35
CA PRO A 193 18.79 -8.75 -9.31
C PRO A 193 19.53 -8.17 -8.10
#